data_AF-A0A0R2BJC5-F1
#
_entry.id   AF-A0A0R2BJC5-F1
#
_cell.length_a   1.000
_cell.length_b   1.000
_cell.length_c   1.000
_cell.angle_alpha   90.00
_cell.angle_beta   90.00
_cell.angle_gamma   90.00
#
_symmetry.space_group_name_H-M   'P 1'
#
loop_
_entity.id
_entity.type
_entity.pdbx_description
1 polymer ?
#
loop_
_entity_poly.entity_id
_entity_poly.type
_entity_poly.pdbx_seq_one_letter_code
_entity_poly.pdbx_strand_id
1 'polypeptide(L)'
;MRVIYEKRCTYLAAELQKLGFEMVKPGGAFYIFAKIPEICHQTSVEFADELAAKYHVGVMPGKPFGDDRYIRISYASSMDNIKAAVSGMAELLQSKK
;
A
#
# COMPACT_ATOMS: atom_id res chain seq x y z
N MET A 1 20.06 9.20 7.11
CA MET A 1 19.25 8.10 6.52
C MET A 1 17.91 7.89 7.23
N ARG A 2 17.89 7.65 8.56
CA ARG A 2 16.66 7.37 9.33
C ARG A 2 15.52 8.39 9.17
N VAL A 3 15.84 9.69 9.25
CA VAL A 3 14.87 10.80 9.10
C VAL A 3 14.14 10.79 7.75
N ILE A 4 14.81 10.38 6.67
CA ILE A 4 14.20 10.34 5.33
C ILE A 4 13.18 9.21 5.24
N TYR A 5 13.50 8.04 5.81
CA TYR A 5 12.58 6.91 5.85
C TYR A 5 11.40 7.16 6.78
N GLU A 6 11.60 7.84 7.91
CA GLU A 6 10.51 8.26 8.79
C GLU A 6 9.54 9.19 8.05
N LYS A 7 10.04 10.20 7.32
CA LYS A 7 9.18 11.09 6.51
C LYS A 7 8.38 10.32 5.45
N ARG A 8 9.01 9.37 4.76
CA ARG A 8 8.35 8.51 3.76
C ARG A 8 7.29 7.61 4.38
N CYS A 9 7.60 7.00 5.52
CA CYS A 9 6.66 6.18 6.26
C CYS A 9 5.46 6.99 6.75
N THR A 10 5.69 8.17 7.34
CA THR A 10 4.61 9.05 7.81
C THR A 10 3.72 9.50 6.66
N TYR A 11 4.31 9.88 5.53
CA TYR A 11 3.54 10.26 4.34
C TYR A 11 2.68 9.10 3.82
N LEU A 12 3.30 7.94 3.56
CA LEU A 12 2.59 6.78 3.04
C LEU A 12 1.47 6.32 3.99
N ALA A 13 1.73 6.28 5.31
CA ALA A 13 0.74 5.89 6.30
C ALA A 13 -0.45 6.87 6.33
N ALA A 14 -0.19 8.19 6.29
CA ALA A 14 -1.25 9.18 6.28
C ALA A 14 -2.13 9.08 5.03
N GLU A 15 -1.54 8.87 3.85
CA GLU A 15 -2.29 8.75 2.60
C GLU A 15 -3.10 7.44 2.55
N LEU A 16 -2.50 6.31 2.92
CA LEU A 16 -3.21 5.03 3.00
C LEU A 16 -4.40 5.11 3.97
N GLN A 17 -4.26 5.81 5.10
CA GLN A 17 -5.36 6.00 6.06
C GLN A 17 -6.50 6.81 5.44
N LYS A 18 -6.21 7.87 4.68
CA LYS A 18 -7.23 8.65 3.94
C LYS A 18 -7.97 7.82 2.90
N LEU A 19 -7.27 6.86 2.30
CA LEU A 19 -7.82 5.92 1.32
C LEU A 19 -8.65 4.79 1.96
N GLY A 20 -8.69 4.70 3.30
CA GLY A 20 -9.47 3.71 4.03
C GLY A 20 -8.74 2.39 4.28
N PHE A 21 -7.43 2.33 4.09
CA PHE A 21 -6.63 1.18 4.51
C PHE A 21 -6.46 1.18 6.04
N GLU A 22 -6.72 0.04 6.66
CA GLU A 22 -6.35 -0.18 8.06
C GLU A 22 -4.90 -0.66 8.12
N MET A 23 -4.06 -0.07 8.97
CA MET A 23 -2.66 -0.48 9.07
C MET A 23 -2.16 -0.37 10.50
N VAL A 24 -1.16 -1.19 10.83
CA VAL A 24 -0.40 -1.03 12.06
C VAL A 24 0.78 -0.12 11.77
N LYS A 25 0.90 1.00 12.51
CA LYS A 25 2.04 1.91 12.38
C LYS A 25 3.33 1.14 12.64
N PRO A 26 4.26 1.04 11.67
CA PRO A 26 5.48 0.27 11.89
C PRO A 26 6.36 0.98 12.93
N GLY A 27 6.80 0.23 13.95
CA GLY A 27 7.78 0.68 14.94
C GLY A 27 9.23 0.57 14.47
N GLY A 28 9.47 -0.06 13.31
CA GLY A 28 10.76 -0.31 12.68
C GLY A 28 10.61 -1.04 11.33
N ALA A 29 11.73 -1.24 10.61
CA ALA A 29 11.82 -1.79 9.23
C ALA A 29 11.28 -0.85 8.12
N PHE A 30 11.40 -1.24 6.83
CA PHE A 30 11.05 -0.40 5.67
C PHE A 30 9.73 -0.78 4.99
N TYR A 31 8.78 -1.35 5.74
CA TYR A 31 7.53 -1.90 5.21
C TYR A 31 6.31 -1.44 6.01
N ILE A 32 5.17 -1.26 5.33
CA ILE A 32 3.85 -1.12 5.93
C ILE A 32 3.02 -2.34 5.53
N PHE A 33 2.33 -2.93 6.50
CA PHE A 33 1.34 -3.97 6.26
C PHE A 33 -0.05 -3.36 6.41
N ALA A 34 -0.77 -3.24 5.30
CA ALA A 34 -2.03 -2.53 5.19
C ALA A 34 -3.14 -3.48 4.74
N LYS A 35 -4.26 -3.48 5.45
CA LYS A 35 -5.48 -4.22 5.11
C LYS A 35 -6.15 -3.53 3.93
N ILE A 36 -6.47 -4.30 2.89
CA ILE A 36 -7.19 -3.82 1.73
C ILE A 36 -8.61 -3.39 2.17
N PRO A 37 -9.10 -2.22 1.74
CA PRO A 37 -10.46 -1.79 2.02
C PRO A 37 -11.49 -2.83 1.57
N GLU A 38 -12.50 -3.08 2.41
CA GLU A 38 -13.50 -4.13 2.14
C GLU A 38 -14.29 -3.88 0.85
N ILE A 39 -14.40 -2.61 0.42
CA ILE A 39 -15.04 -2.21 -0.85
C ILE A 39 -14.41 -2.84 -2.09
N CYS A 40 -13.14 -3.26 -2.03
CA CYS A 40 -12.50 -3.89 -3.18
C CYS A 40 -13.05 -5.30 -3.45
N HIS A 41 -13.55 -5.99 -2.41
CA HIS A 41 -13.99 -7.40 -2.46
C HIS A 41 -13.00 -8.33 -3.20
N GLN A 42 -11.69 -8.12 -2.99
CA GLN A 42 -10.61 -8.82 -3.69
C GLN A 42 -9.62 -9.45 -2.71
N THR A 43 -8.97 -10.52 -3.17
CA THR A 43 -7.81 -11.11 -2.49
C THR A 43 -6.57 -10.22 -2.63
N SER A 44 -5.58 -10.43 -1.76
CA SER A 44 -4.33 -9.67 -1.79
C SER A 44 -3.55 -9.83 -3.09
N VAL A 45 -3.68 -11.00 -3.74
CA VAL A 45 -3.06 -11.30 -5.03
C VAL A 45 -3.77 -10.55 -6.14
N GLU A 46 -5.09 -10.63 -6.23
CA GLU A 46 -5.86 -9.94 -7.27
C GLU A 46 -5.68 -8.42 -7.19
N PHE A 47 -5.66 -7.87 -5.97
CA PHE A 47 -5.40 -6.45 -5.76
C PHE A 47 -3.99 -6.05 -6.23
N ALA A 48 -2.98 -6.85 -5.89
CA ALA A 48 -1.60 -6.59 -6.30
C ALA A 48 -1.41 -6.69 -7.82
N ASP A 49 -2.01 -7.70 -8.46
CA ASP A 49 -1.93 -7.91 -9.91
C ASP A 49 -2.66 -6.81 -10.68
N GLU A 50 -3.85 -6.40 -10.24
CA GLU A 50 -4.59 -5.31 -10.88
C GLU A 50 -3.85 -3.97 -10.76
N LEU A 51 -3.27 -3.70 -9.58
CA LEU A 51 -2.50 -2.49 -9.33
C LEU A 51 -1.22 -2.45 -10.20
N ALA A 52 -0.56 -3.59 -10.39
CA ALA A 52 0.60 -3.70 -11.26
C ALA A 52 0.24 -3.56 -12.75
N ALA A 53 -0.86 -4.18 -13.19
CA ALA A 53 -1.28 -4.19 -14.58
C ALA A 53 -1.81 -2.84 -15.06
N LYS A 54 -2.64 -2.17 -14.24
CA LYS A 54 -3.31 -0.92 -14.62
C LYS A 54 -2.53 0.34 -14.27
N TYR A 55 -1.83 0.31 -13.14
CA TYR A 55 -1.20 1.51 -12.57
C TYR A 55 0.33 1.39 -12.47
N HIS A 56 0.92 0.27 -12.92
CA HIS A 56 2.35 0.01 -12.87
C HIS A 56 2.95 0.08 -11.46
N VAL A 57 2.16 -0.27 -10.44
CA VAL A 57 2.58 -0.22 -9.03
C VAL A 57 2.66 -1.65 -8.48
N GLY A 58 3.89 -2.09 -8.20
CA GLY A 58 4.15 -3.41 -7.61
C GLY A 58 4.06 -3.37 -6.09
N VAL A 59 3.13 -4.15 -5.52
CA VAL A 59 3.01 -4.40 -4.07
C VAL A 59 3.10 -5.91 -3.79
N MET A 60 3.48 -6.29 -2.57
CA MET A 60 3.50 -7.70 -2.20
C MET A 60 2.15 -8.13 -1.62
N PRO A 61 1.53 -9.21 -2.13
CA PRO A 61 0.34 -9.78 -1.52
C PRO A 61 0.65 -10.27 -0.09
N GLY A 62 -0.33 -10.19 0.80
CA GLY A 62 -0.26 -10.67 2.17
C GLY A 62 -0.47 -12.18 2.29
N LYS A 63 -1.01 -12.85 1.26
CA LYS A 63 -1.23 -14.30 1.23
C LYS A 63 -0.01 -15.14 1.63
N PRO A 64 1.22 -14.87 1.14
CA PRO A 64 2.42 -15.60 1.59
C PRO A 64 2.82 -15.31 3.04
N PHE A 65 2.28 -14.25 3.64
CA PHE A 65 2.51 -13.84 5.03
C PHE A 65 1.39 -14.29 5.98
N GLY A 66 0.39 -15.01 5.49
CA GLY A 66 -0.67 -15.63 6.30
C GLY A 66 -1.99 -14.86 6.37
N ASP A 67 -2.11 -13.67 5.76
CA ASP A 67 -3.39 -12.96 5.65
C ASP A 67 -3.62 -12.41 4.23
N ASP A 68 -4.56 -13.03 3.52
CA ASP A 68 -4.91 -12.69 2.14
C ASP A 68 -5.73 -11.39 2.01
N ARG A 69 -6.00 -10.70 3.13
CA ARG A 69 -6.69 -9.40 3.14
C ARG A 69 -5.73 -8.23 3.24
N TYR A 70 -4.43 -8.49 3.37
CA TYR A 70 -3.42 -7.46 3.57
C TYR A 70 -2.46 -7.41 2.39
N ILE A 71 -1.80 -6.27 2.23
CA ILE A 71 -0.68 -6.07 1.31
C ILE A 71 0.51 -5.48 2.06
N ARG A 72 1.71 -5.82 1.59
CA ARG A 72 2.96 -5.28 2.10
C ARG A 72 3.53 -4.27 1.11
N ILE A 73 3.69 -3.04 1.57
CA ILE A 73 4.21 -1.93 0.78
C ILE A 73 5.59 -1.54 1.32
N SER A 74 6.59 -1.50 0.44
CA SER A 74 7.93 -1.01 0.78
C SER A 74 8.02 0.50 0.56
N TYR A 75 8.47 1.23 1.57
CA TYR A 75 8.78 2.67 1.45
C TYR A 75 10.28 2.94 1.37
N ALA A 76 11.09 1.91 1.09
CA ALA A 76 12.50 2.03 0.76
C ALA A 76 12.75 2.57 -0.68
N SER A 77 11.79 3.33 -1.23
CA SER A 77 11.84 3.91 -2.58
C SER A 77 11.92 5.44 -2.53
N SER A 78 12.01 6.11 -3.68
CA SER A 78 11.97 7.57 -3.77
C SER A 78 10.60 8.11 -3.33
N MET A 79 10.54 9.37 -2.91
CA MET A 79 9.26 9.99 -2.54
C MET A 79 8.31 10.06 -3.74
N ASP A 80 8.84 10.28 -4.94
CA ASP A 80 8.03 10.36 -6.17
C ASP A 80 7.39 9.02 -6.51
N ASN A 81 8.12 7.91 -6.35
CA ASN A 81 7.56 6.57 -6.52
C ASN A 81 6.47 6.27 -5.47
N ILE A 82 6.66 6.71 -4.22
CA ILE A 82 5.66 6.54 -3.17
C ILE A 82 4.38 7.34 -3.51
N LYS A 83 4.52 8.58 -4.00
CA LYS A 83 3.38 9.39 -4.45
C LYS A 83 2.65 8.76 -5.63
N ALA A 84 3.39 8.27 -6.63
CA ALA A 84 2.81 7.58 -7.78
C ALA A 84 2.05 6.31 -7.35
N ALA A 85 2.63 5.53 -6.42
CA ALA A 85 1.97 4.37 -5.85
C ALA A 85 0.67 4.72 -5.13
N VAL A 86 0.68 5.76 -4.30
CA VAL A 86 -0.52 6.28 -3.63
C VAL A 86 -1.57 6.72 -4.64
N SER A 87 -1.19 7.42 -5.70
CA SER A 87 -2.11 7.86 -6.76
C SER A 87 -2.79 6.67 -7.43
N GLY A 88 -2.01 5.66 -7.85
CA GLY A 88 -2.56 4.44 -8.47
C GLY A 88 -3.51 3.68 -7.55
N MET A 89 -3.18 3.58 -6.25
CA MET A 89 -4.08 2.98 -5.26
C MET A 89 -5.37 3.78 -5.08
N ALA A 90 -5.27 5.12 -5.08
CA ALA A 90 -6.42 6.00 -4.96
C ALA A 90 -7.36 5.87 -6.16
N GLU A 91 -6.82 5.80 -7.38
CA GLU A 91 -7.57 5.62 -8.61
C GLU A 91 -8.24 4.24 -8.67
N LEU A 92 -7.52 3.18 -8.28
CA LEU A 92 -8.09 1.84 -8.21
C LEU A 92 -9.28 1.80 -7.25
N LEU A 93 -9.16 2.41 -6.06
CA LEU A 93 -10.24 2.47 -5.08
C LEU A 93 -11.44 3.30 -5.55
N GLN A 94 -11.20 4.40 -6.27
CA GLN A 94 -12.27 5.20 -6.86
C GLN A 94 -13.01 4.44 -7.95
N SER A 95 -12.32 3.60 -8.74
CA SER A 95 -12.96 2.74 -9.74
C SER A 95 -13.82 1.62 -9.15
N LYS A 96 -13.71 1.34 -7.84
CA LYS A 96 -14.47 0.29 -7.14
C LYS A 96 -15.60 0.86 -6.27
N LYS A 97 -15.69 2.19 -6.10
CA LYS A 97 -16.80 2.90 -5.45
C LYS A 97 -17.97 3.09 -6.42
#